data_AF-A0A183H5T5-F1
#
_entry.id   AF-A0A183H5T5-F1
#
_cell.length_a   1.000
_cell.length_b   1.000
_cell.length_c   1.000
_cell.angle_alpha   90.00
_cell.angle_beta   90.00
_cell.angle_gamma   90.00
#
_symmetry.space_group_name_H-M   'P 1'
#
loop_
_entity.id
_entity.type
_entity.pdbx_description
1 polymer ?
#
loop_
_entity_poly.entity_id
_entity_poly.type
_entity_poly.pdbx_seq_one_letter_code
_entity_poly.pdbx_strand_id
1 'polypeptide(L)'
;MDRCQMLWNKIDQLPLLSTVTLLRVGDRCIDRDHKSFAELYESVIKRNNKLHECLDKHHYQLDESADCSVMSTNRTQWHSTFMESDDLQNTKSFADCLTHVNAVQFKCAQLCKCCPHFDKCRDETFDAKAELQITSLTVQLITQNYDCLRHKLMKMVKL
;
A
#
# COMPACT_ATOMS: atom_id res chain seq x y z
N MET A 1 -4.06 5.72 -5.19
CA MET A 1 -5.31 6.36 -4.76
C MET A 1 -5.10 7.28 -3.57
N ASP A 2 -4.64 6.78 -2.41
CA ASP A 2 -4.47 7.60 -1.19
C ASP A 2 -3.55 8.82 -1.38
N ARG A 3 -2.44 8.66 -2.12
CA ARG A 3 -1.53 9.77 -2.44
C ARG A 3 -2.20 10.87 -3.26
N CYS A 4 -3.12 10.52 -4.18
CA CYS A 4 -3.88 11.52 -4.93
C CYS A 4 -4.92 12.22 -4.06
N GLN A 5 -5.50 11.49 -3.10
CA GLN A 5 -6.37 12.08 -2.08
C GLN A 5 -5.61 13.06 -1.17
N MET A 6 -4.34 12.78 -0.84
CA MET A 6 -3.50 13.72 -0.09
C MET A 6 -3.23 15.04 -0.83
N LEU A 7 -3.17 15.03 -2.18
CA LEU A 7 -3.10 16.27 -2.99
C LEU A 7 -4.42 17.06 -2.97
N TRP A 8 -5.52 16.39 -2.66
CA TRP A 8 -6.87 16.95 -2.66
C TRP A 8 -7.35 17.43 -1.29
N ASN A 9 -6.75 16.90 -0.21
CA ASN A 9 -7.23 17.15 1.14
C ASN A 9 -7.22 18.65 1.49
N LYS A 10 -8.42 19.22 1.49
CA LYS A 10 -8.75 20.38 2.32
C LYS A 10 -8.52 19.99 3.77
N ILE A 11 -8.04 20.95 4.55
CA ILE A 11 -7.61 20.82 5.96
C ILE A 11 -8.68 20.16 6.86
N ASP A 12 -9.94 20.09 6.42
CA ASP A 12 -11.09 19.59 7.20
C ASP A 12 -11.45 18.11 6.99
N GLN A 13 -10.77 17.35 6.12
CA GLN A 13 -11.12 15.94 5.84
C GLN A 13 -10.08 14.94 6.34
N LEU A 14 -10.57 13.83 6.90
CA LEU A 14 -9.78 12.69 7.35
C LEU A 14 -9.10 12.05 6.13
N PRO A 15 -7.75 12.02 6.03
CA PRO A 15 -7.10 11.24 4.99
C PRO A 15 -7.44 9.76 5.20
N LEU A 16 -8.21 9.18 4.27
CA LEU A 16 -8.42 7.74 4.24
C LEU A 16 -7.15 7.09 3.68
N LEU A 17 -6.16 6.89 4.54
CA LEU A 17 -4.93 6.20 4.18
C LEU A 17 -5.18 4.69 4.16
N SER A 18 -4.73 3.99 3.13
CA SER A 18 -4.59 2.54 3.23
C SER A 18 -3.50 2.18 4.23
N THR A 19 -3.56 0.95 4.73
CA THR A 19 -2.51 0.35 5.56
C THR A 19 -1.12 0.53 4.96
N VAL A 20 -0.98 0.34 3.65
CA VAL A 20 0.31 0.45 2.95
C VAL A 20 0.84 1.88 2.98
N THR A 21 -0.02 2.86 2.71
CA THR A 21 0.37 4.28 2.76
C THR A 21 0.74 4.70 4.18
N LEU A 22 -0.04 4.27 5.18
CA LEU A 22 0.23 4.52 6.60
C LEU A 22 1.60 3.97 7.02
N LEU A 23 1.91 2.72 6.66
CA LEU A 23 3.20 2.10 6.99
C LEU A 23 4.39 2.75 6.26
N ARG A 24 4.18 3.26 5.04
CA ARG A 24 5.26 3.81 4.19
C ARG A 24 5.61 5.26 4.50
N VAL A 25 4.60 6.11 4.66
CA VAL A 25 4.81 7.53 4.96
C VAL A 25 5.22 7.72 6.43
N GLY A 26 4.94 6.72 7.27
CA GLY A 26 4.96 6.88 8.71
C GLY A 26 3.94 7.94 9.12
N ASP A 27 4.03 8.38 10.36
CA ASP A 27 3.22 9.49 10.83
C ASP A 27 4.12 10.60 11.42
N ARG A 28 3.72 11.85 11.22
CA ARG A 28 4.28 13.05 11.88
C ARG A 28 3.73 13.23 13.30
N CYS A 29 2.77 12.41 13.69
CA CYS A 29 2.01 12.46 14.93
C CYS A 29 2.09 11.17 15.76
N ILE A 30 2.13 10.01 15.11
CA ILE A 30 2.37 8.70 15.71
C ILE A 30 3.85 8.33 15.54
N ASP A 31 4.53 8.15 16.66
CA ASP A 31 5.91 7.67 16.70
C ASP A 31 6.00 6.26 16.09
N ARG A 32 7.11 5.95 15.40
CA ARG A 32 7.38 4.59 14.92
C ARG A 32 7.49 3.58 16.07
N ASP A 33 7.82 4.06 17.27
CA ASP A 33 7.86 3.27 18.50
C ASP A 33 6.47 3.09 19.15
N HIS A 34 5.41 3.63 18.55
CA HIS A 34 4.05 3.41 19.03
C HIS A 34 3.68 1.94 18.86
N LYS A 35 3.32 1.28 19.96
CA LYS A 35 3.01 -0.15 20.01
C LYS A 35 2.06 -0.62 18.91
N SER A 36 0.96 0.11 18.66
CA SER A 36 -0.01 -0.25 17.61
C SER A 36 0.56 -0.16 16.20
N PHE A 37 1.56 0.70 15.95
CA PHE A 37 2.24 0.79 14.66
C PHE A 37 3.15 -0.43 14.45
N ALA A 38 3.92 -0.80 15.47
CA ALA A 38 4.76 -2.00 15.44
C ALA A 38 3.91 -3.27 15.23
N GLU A 39 2.82 -3.41 15.99
CA GLU A 39 1.88 -4.53 15.85
C GLU A 39 1.23 -4.59 14.46
N LEU A 40 0.88 -3.44 13.87
CA LEU A 40 0.35 -3.39 12.51
C LEU A 40 1.41 -3.86 11.50
N TYR A 41 2.64 -3.34 11.62
CA TYR A 41 3.74 -3.68 10.74
C TYR A 41 4.06 -5.18 10.77
N GLU A 42 4.17 -5.76 11.97
CA GLU A 42 4.39 -7.20 12.16
C GLU A 42 3.25 -8.03 11.58
N SER A 43 2.00 -7.62 11.79
CA SER A 43 0.82 -8.33 11.27
C SER A 43 0.81 -8.35 9.74
N VAL A 44 1.14 -7.23 9.09
CA VAL A 44 1.23 -7.13 7.62
C VAL A 44 2.39 -7.97 7.08
N ILE A 45 3.56 -7.94 7.72
CA ILE A 45 4.69 -8.80 7.31
C ILE A 45 4.29 -10.26 7.41
N LYS A 46 3.72 -10.68 8.54
CA LYS A 46 3.33 -12.07 8.75
C LYS A 46 2.32 -12.53 7.70
N ARG A 47 1.33 -11.70 7.37
CA ARG A 47 0.37 -11.99 6.30
C ARG A 47 1.05 -12.12 4.94
N ASN A 48 1.94 -11.20 4.58
CA ASN A 48 2.66 -11.23 3.31
C ASN A 48 3.61 -12.42 3.19
N ASN A 49 4.28 -12.80 4.29
CA ASN A 49 5.17 -13.96 4.31
C ASN A 49 4.43 -15.25 4.02
N LYS A 50 3.24 -15.47 4.60
CA LYS A 50 2.40 -16.62 4.26
C LYS A 50 2.09 -16.68 2.76
N LEU A 51 1.74 -15.53 2.17
CA LEU A 51 1.46 -15.43 0.74
C LEU A 51 2.70 -15.75 -0.10
N HIS A 52 3.86 -15.19 0.26
CA HIS A 52 5.14 -15.48 -0.41
C HIS A 52 5.51 -16.97 -0.31
N GLU A 53 5.40 -17.57 0.88
CA GLU A 53 5.67 -19.00 1.08
C GLU A 53 4.78 -19.90 0.22
N CYS A 54 3.52 -19.50 -0.01
CA CYS A 54 2.65 -20.20 -0.94
C CYS A 54 3.11 -20.03 -2.39
N LEU A 55 3.38 -18.79 -2.80
CA LEU A 55 3.83 -18.47 -4.16
C LEU A 55 5.14 -19.17 -4.52
N ASP A 56 6.08 -19.27 -3.57
CA ASP A 56 7.37 -19.94 -3.76
C ASP A 56 7.21 -21.43 -4.08
N LYS A 57 6.20 -22.10 -3.51
CA LYS A 57 5.89 -23.52 -3.83
C LYS A 57 5.44 -23.69 -5.28
N HIS A 58 4.90 -22.63 -5.87
CA HIS A 58 4.40 -22.60 -7.24
C HIS A 58 5.37 -21.94 -8.21
N HIS A 59 6.57 -21.55 -7.77
CA HIS A 59 7.52 -20.77 -8.57
C HIS A 59 7.92 -21.44 -9.89
N TYR A 60 7.92 -22.78 -9.93
CA TYR A 60 8.27 -23.57 -11.11
C TYR A 60 7.07 -23.94 -12.01
N GLN A 61 5.85 -23.59 -11.60
CA GLN A 61 4.61 -23.88 -12.35
C GLN A 61 4.23 -22.68 -13.21
N LEU A 62 5.12 -22.31 -14.13
CA LEU A 62 4.89 -21.21 -15.05
C LEU A 62 3.88 -21.64 -16.12
N ASP A 63 2.93 -20.77 -16.42
CA ASP A 63 2.04 -20.93 -17.56
C ASP A 63 2.82 -20.56 -18.83
N GLU A 64 3.22 -21.59 -19.60
CA GLU A 64 3.96 -21.42 -20.86
C GLU A 64 3.17 -20.64 -21.92
N SER A 65 1.86 -20.46 -21.75
CA SER A 65 1.01 -19.70 -22.66
C SER A 65 1.06 -18.18 -22.45
N ALA A 66 1.55 -17.73 -21.29
CA ALA A 66 1.70 -16.32 -20.97
C ALA A 66 3.13 -15.84 -21.31
N ASP A 67 3.26 -14.89 -22.24
CA ASP A 67 4.54 -14.21 -22.52
C ASP A 67 4.93 -13.31 -21.35
N CYS A 68 5.51 -13.94 -20.33
CA CYS A 68 5.98 -13.30 -19.10
C CYS A 68 7.48 -12.98 -19.15
N SER A 69 8.11 -13.13 -20.31
CA SER A 69 9.53 -12.85 -20.55
C SER A 69 9.91 -11.38 -20.29
N VAL A 70 8.95 -10.47 -20.49
CA VAL A 70 9.08 -9.03 -20.20
C VAL A 70 9.23 -8.75 -18.70
N MET A 71 8.79 -9.66 -17.82
CA MET A 71 8.97 -9.52 -16.37
C MET A 71 10.37 -9.91 -15.90
N SER A 72 10.96 -10.95 -16.48
CA SER A 72 12.28 -11.46 -16.06
C SER A 72 13.41 -10.52 -16.49
N THR A 73 13.28 -9.90 -17.67
CA THR A 73 14.27 -8.98 -18.24
C THR A 73 14.27 -7.59 -17.59
N ASN A 74 13.13 -7.14 -17.05
CA ASN A 74 12.96 -5.79 -16.52
C ASN A 74 12.57 -5.75 -15.04
N ARG A 75 12.92 -6.77 -14.25
CA ARG A 75 12.61 -6.84 -12.81
C ARG A 75 12.97 -5.56 -12.06
N THR A 76 14.13 -4.98 -12.32
CA THR A 76 14.59 -3.72 -11.72
C THR A 76 13.73 -2.53 -12.16
N GLN A 77 13.39 -2.44 -13.45
CA GLN A 77 12.50 -1.39 -13.96
C GLN A 77 11.09 -1.49 -13.37
N TRP A 78 10.55 -2.70 -13.24
CA TRP A 78 9.26 -2.92 -12.61
C TRP A 78 9.30 -2.61 -11.12
N HIS A 79 10.35 -3.04 -10.41
CA HIS A 79 10.56 -2.68 -9.01
C HIS A 79 10.63 -1.16 -8.84
N SER A 80 11.42 -0.45 -9.64
CA SER A 80 11.46 1.02 -9.61
C SER A 80 10.11 1.64 -9.98
N THR A 81 9.38 1.11 -10.97
CA THR A 81 8.05 1.63 -11.35
C THR A 81 7.01 1.48 -10.23
N PHE A 82 7.03 0.37 -9.48
CA PHE A 82 6.02 0.08 -8.46
C PHE A 82 6.43 0.51 -7.04
N MET A 83 7.69 0.35 -6.69
CA MET A 83 8.23 0.73 -5.37
C MET A 83 8.76 2.15 -5.38
N GLU A 84 9.47 2.59 -6.42
CA GLU A 84 10.14 3.89 -6.50
C GLU A 84 9.41 4.88 -7.43
N SER A 85 8.07 4.87 -7.47
CA SER A 85 7.35 5.95 -8.16
C SER A 85 7.52 7.29 -7.43
N ASP A 86 8.69 7.87 -7.60
CA ASP A 86 9.02 9.27 -7.48
C ASP A 86 8.16 10.13 -8.42
N ASP A 87 7.54 9.53 -9.44
CA ASP A 87 6.57 10.19 -10.31
C ASP A 87 5.40 10.79 -9.51
N LEU A 88 4.96 10.15 -8.42
CA LEU A 88 3.94 10.71 -7.53
C LEU A 88 4.47 11.85 -6.66
N GLN A 89 5.78 11.95 -6.41
CA GLN A 89 6.37 13.06 -5.65
C GLN A 89 6.42 14.35 -6.48
N ASN A 90 6.60 14.24 -7.80
CA ASN A 90 6.64 15.38 -8.73
C ASN A 90 5.27 15.77 -9.28
N THR A 91 4.22 15.02 -8.94
CA THR A 91 2.88 15.27 -9.43
C THR A 91 2.24 16.46 -8.70
N LYS A 92 1.99 17.56 -9.43
CA LYS A 92 1.42 18.80 -8.86
C LYS A 92 -0.09 18.92 -9.02
N SER A 93 -0.71 18.10 -9.87
CA SER A 93 -2.15 18.16 -10.15
C SER A 93 -2.84 16.82 -9.87
N PHE A 94 -4.11 16.89 -9.48
CA PHE A 94 -4.92 15.71 -9.21
C PHE A 94 -5.15 14.84 -10.46
N ALA A 95 -5.35 15.47 -11.63
CA ALA A 95 -5.56 14.77 -12.90
C ALA A 95 -4.32 13.97 -13.32
N ASP A 96 -3.13 14.57 -13.17
CA ASP A 96 -1.85 13.89 -13.44
C ASP A 96 -1.65 12.71 -12.47
N CYS A 97 -2.05 12.88 -11.21
CA CYS A 97 -1.94 11.82 -10.19
C CYS A 97 -2.82 10.62 -10.53
N LEU A 98 -4.08 10.86 -10.89
CA LEU A 98 -4.99 9.80 -11.32
C LEU A 98 -4.48 9.08 -12.57
N THR A 99 -3.91 9.83 -13.52
CA THR A 99 -3.31 9.27 -14.74
C THR A 99 -2.17 8.30 -14.39
N HIS A 100 -1.27 8.69 -13.49
CA HIS A 100 -0.20 7.83 -13.00
C HIS A 100 -0.72 6.58 -12.26
N VAL A 101 -1.73 6.75 -11.39
CA VAL A 101 -2.35 5.61 -10.69
C VAL A 101 -2.96 4.62 -11.67
N ASN A 102 -3.68 5.11 -12.68
CA ASN A 102 -4.30 4.26 -13.70
C ASN A 102 -3.24 3.51 -14.52
N ALA A 103 -2.13 4.17 -14.88
CA ALA A 103 -1.02 3.51 -15.57
C ALA A 103 -0.39 2.39 -14.74
N VAL A 104 -0.22 2.59 -13.43
CA VAL A 104 0.26 1.56 -12.49
C VAL A 104 -0.75 0.40 -12.39
N GLN A 105 -2.04 0.70 -12.23
CA GLN A 105 -3.10 -0.33 -12.15
C GLN A 105 -3.16 -1.18 -13.42
N PHE A 106 -3.08 -0.54 -14.59
CA PHE A 106 -3.06 -1.23 -15.87
C PHE A 106 -1.86 -2.17 -15.97
N LYS A 107 -0.67 -1.70 -15.60
CA LYS A 107 0.54 -2.52 -15.53
C LYS A 107 0.36 -3.70 -14.58
N CYS A 108 -0.16 -3.49 -13.35
CA CYS A 108 -0.45 -4.59 -12.42
C CYS A 108 -1.43 -5.62 -13.00
N ALA A 109 -2.50 -5.18 -13.67
CA ALA A 109 -3.48 -6.07 -14.29
C ALA A 109 -2.87 -6.93 -15.41
N GLN A 110 -1.90 -6.40 -16.15
CA GLN A 110 -1.13 -7.18 -17.12
C GLN A 110 -0.28 -8.26 -16.44
N LEU A 111 0.35 -7.93 -15.30
CA LEU A 111 1.18 -8.87 -14.55
C LEU A 111 0.39 -9.98 -13.87
N CYS A 112 -0.89 -9.77 -13.54
CA CYS A 112 -1.74 -10.82 -12.96
C CYS A 112 -1.77 -12.08 -13.83
N LYS A 113 -1.67 -11.94 -15.16
CA LYS A 113 -1.59 -13.08 -16.10
C LYS A 113 -0.33 -13.93 -15.90
N CYS A 114 0.73 -13.34 -15.38
CA CYS A 114 2.00 -13.99 -15.08
C CYS A 114 2.07 -14.58 -13.67
N CYS A 115 1.02 -14.43 -12.87
CA CYS A 115 0.95 -14.97 -11.52
C CYS A 115 -0.31 -15.84 -11.37
N PRO A 116 -0.42 -16.96 -12.12
CA PRO A 116 -1.64 -17.76 -12.18
C PRO A 116 -2.05 -18.35 -10.81
N HIS A 117 -1.08 -18.53 -9.91
CA HIS A 117 -1.31 -19.05 -8.57
C HIS A 117 -1.58 -17.96 -7.53
N PHE A 118 -1.57 -16.68 -7.90
CA PHE A 118 -1.77 -15.58 -6.95
C PHE A 118 -3.12 -15.64 -6.25
N ASP A 119 -4.21 -15.76 -7.00
CA ASP A 119 -5.56 -15.81 -6.41
C ASP A 119 -5.73 -17.03 -5.51
N LYS A 120 -5.26 -18.19 -5.95
CA LYS A 120 -5.26 -19.41 -5.14
C LYS A 120 -4.49 -19.22 -3.84
N CYS A 121 -3.25 -18.74 -3.91
CA CYS A 121 -2.43 -18.52 -2.72
C CYS A 121 -3.00 -17.43 -1.81
N ARG A 122 -3.61 -16.38 -2.36
CA ARG A 122 -4.31 -15.37 -1.57
C ARG A 122 -5.44 -15.99 -0.78
N ASP A 123 -6.25 -16.83 -1.42
CA ASP A 123 -7.41 -17.44 -0.78
C ASP A 123 -7.02 -18.51 0.24
N GLU A 124 -5.97 -19.31 -0.04
CA GLU A 124 -5.43 -20.31 0.89
C GLU A 124 -4.75 -19.69 2.12
N THR A 125 -4.09 -18.55 1.94
CA THR A 125 -3.35 -17.87 3.02
C THR A 125 -4.20 -16.84 3.75
N PHE A 126 -5.44 -16.61 3.30
CA PHE A 126 -6.37 -15.68 3.89
C PHE A 126 -6.69 -16.07 5.33
N ASP A 127 -6.52 -15.11 6.23
CA ASP A 127 -6.76 -15.27 7.65
C ASP A 127 -7.66 -14.13 8.11
N ALA A 128 -8.96 -14.42 8.25
CA ALA A 128 -9.96 -13.42 8.61
C ALA A 128 -9.64 -12.68 9.92
N LYS A 129 -9.03 -13.38 10.88
CA LYS A 129 -8.64 -12.78 12.16
C LYS A 129 -7.48 -11.81 11.98
N ALA A 130 -6.47 -12.20 11.20
CA ALA A 130 -5.35 -11.32 10.89
C ALA A 130 -5.79 -10.09 10.09
N GLU A 131 -6.67 -10.26 9.10
CA GLU A 131 -7.18 -9.14 8.28
C GLU A 131 -8.05 -8.18 9.10
N LEU A 132 -8.89 -8.71 10.01
CA LEU A 132 -9.65 -7.88 10.95
C LEU A 132 -8.72 -7.09 11.88
N GLN A 133 -7.68 -7.73 12.39
CA GLN A 133 -6.68 -7.08 13.25
C GLN A 133 -5.93 -5.97 12.51
N ILE A 134 -5.45 -6.24 11.29
CA ILE A 134 -4.80 -5.26 10.41
C ILE A 134 -5.74 -4.06 10.16
N THR A 135 -7.00 -4.33 9.84
CA THR A 135 -8.01 -3.29 9.59
C THR A 135 -8.26 -2.44 10.83
N SER A 136 -8.45 -3.08 11.99
CA SER A 136 -8.68 -2.40 13.27
C SER A 136 -7.52 -1.49 13.65
N LEU A 137 -6.29 -2.01 13.58
CA LEU A 137 -5.08 -1.23 13.89
C LEU A 137 -4.89 -0.08 12.90
N THR A 138 -5.17 -0.30 11.61
CA THR A 138 -5.12 0.76 10.59
C THR A 138 -6.10 1.89 10.90
N VAL A 139 -7.36 1.57 11.21
CA VAL A 139 -8.38 2.57 11.55
C VAL A 139 -8.00 3.34 12.82
N GLN A 140 -7.51 2.63 13.85
CA GLN A 140 -7.06 3.25 15.09
C GLN A 140 -5.95 4.29 14.83
N LEU A 141 -4.93 3.91 14.08
CA LEU A 141 -3.79 4.79 13.77
C LEU A 141 -4.21 5.99 12.91
N ILE A 142 -5.09 5.80 11.90
CA ILE A 142 -5.62 6.90 11.09
C ILE A 142 -6.38 7.90 11.97
N THR A 143 -7.21 7.40 12.88
CA THR A 143 -8.00 8.25 13.80
C THR A 143 -7.08 9.07 14.72
N GLN A 144 -6.06 8.41 15.31
CA GLN A 144 -5.07 9.07 16.15
C GLN A 144 -4.27 10.15 15.40
N ASN A 145 -3.87 9.86 14.15
CA ASN A 145 -3.19 10.84 13.31
C ASN A 145 -4.08 12.06 13.05
N TYR A 146 -5.33 11.84 12.65
CA TYR A 146 -6.29 12.92 12.40
C TYR A 146 -6.50 13.80 13.64
N ASP A 147 -6.70 13.19 14.81
CA ASP A 147 -6.88 13.93 16.05
C ASP A 147 -5.65 14.79 16.38
N CYS A 148 -4.44 14.25 16.20
CA CYS A 148 -3.21 15.00 16.42
C CYS A 148 -3.06 16.19 15.45
N LEU A 149 -3.30 15.98 14.15
CA LEU A 149 -3.24 17.04 13.14
C LEU A 149 -4.26 18.14 13.45
N ARG A 150 -5.49 17.76 13.80
CA ARG A 150 -6.56 18.68 14.21
C ARG A 150 -6.14 19.52 15.42
N HIS A 151 -5.55 18.91 16.45
CA HIS A 151 -5.04 19.63 17.62
C HIS A 151 -3.92 20.61 17.27
N LYS A 152 -2.96 20.21 16.41
CA LYS A 152 -1.88 21.11 15.95
C LYS A 152 -2.43 22.31 15.19
N LEU A 153 -3.41 22.10 14.30
CA LEU A 153 -4.07 23.17 13.54
C LEU A 153 -4.83 24.14 14.46
N MET A 154 -5.61 23.63 15.41
CA MET A 154 -6.32 24.48 16.38
C MET A 154 -5.37 25.35 17.22
N LYS A 155 -4.17 24.86 17.53
CA LYS A 155 -3.14 25.65 18.23
C LYS A 155 -2.53 26.74 17.35
N MET A 156 -2.35 26.48 16.05
CA MET A 156 -1.83 27.47 15.11
C MET A 156 -2.82 28.59 14.80
N VAL A 157 -4.13 28.31 14.77
CA VAL A 157 -5.18 29.31 14.52
C VAL A 157 -5.47 30.20 15.75
N LYS A 158 -5.01 29.79 16.95
CA LYS A 158 -5.14 30.56 18.20
C LYS A 158 -3.95 31.49 18.49
N LEU A 159 -2.96 31.55 17.59
CA LEU A 159 -1.85 32.50 17.56
C LEU A 159 -2.12 33.57 16.50
#